data_AF-A0A942SHT4-F1
#
_entry.id   AF-A0A942SHT4-F1
#
_cell.length_a   1.000
_cell.length_b   1.000
_cell.length_c   1.000
_cell.angle_alpha   90.00
_cell.angle_beta   90.00
_cell.angle_gamma   90.00
#
_symmetry.space_group_name_H-M   'P 1'
#
loop_
_entity.id
_entity.type
_entity.pdbx_description
1 polymer ?
#
loop_
_entity_poly.entity_id
_entity_poly.type
_entity_poly.pdbx_seq_one_letter_code
_entity_poly.pdbx_strand_id
1 'polypeptide(L)' 'MHANPAIDQASYIFAGIMLIVSFYLFYNDTQLFWKSLFAALLAASLFWVSYVLVRWLFLALKR' A
#
# COMPACT_ATOMS: atom_id res chain seq x y z
N MET A 1 22.84 -2.15 -41.83
CA MET A 1 21.83 -1.60 -40.92
C MET A 1 22.44 -0.39 -40.22
N HIS A 2 22.19 0.82 -40.72
CA HIS A 2 22.66 2.04 -40.06
C HIS A 2 21.79 2.28 -38.82
N ALA A 3 22.28 1.88 -37.65
CA ALA A 3 21.67 2.26 -36.38
C ALA A 3 21.82 3.77 -36.25
N ASN A 4 20.70 4.49 -36.31
CA ASN A 4 20.68 5.95 -36.25
C ASN A 4 20.82 6.34 -34.76
N PRO A 5 21.97 6.87 -34.31
CA PRO A 5 22.29 7.02 -32.88
C PRO A 5 21.31 7.94 -32.14
N ALA A 6 20.62 8.83 -32.86
CA ALA A 6 19.57 9.69 -32.32
C ALA A 6 18.33 8.90 -31.84
N ILE A 7 18.02 7.77 -32.49
CA ILE A 7 16.87 6.92 -32.12
C ILE A 7 17.19 6.16 -30.83
N ASP A 8 18.40 5.60 -30.69
CA ASP A 8 18.83 4.91 -29.48
C ASP A 8 18.86 5.84 -28.26
N GLN A 9 19.31 7.07 -28.45
CA GLN A 9 19.37 8.06 -27.38
C GLN A 9 17.98 8.53 -26.94
N ALA A 10 17.06 8.73 -27.90
CA ALA A 10 15.66 9.03 -27.60
C ALA A 10 14.96 7.87 -26.89
N SER A 11 15.22 6.62 -27.30
CA SER A 11 14.69 5.42 -26.63
C SER A 11 15.20 5.28 -25.20
N TYR A 12 16.47 5.60 -24.93
CA TYR A 12 17.02 5.62 -23.58
C TYR A 12 16.37 6.68 -22.68
N ILE A 13 16.17 7.89 -23.22
CA ILE A 13 15.49 8.96 -22.49
C ILE A 13 14.04 8.57 -22.19
N PHE A 14 13.35 7.98 -23.17
CA PHE A 14 11.97 7.52 -23.02
C PHE A 14 11.85 6.40 -21.97
N ALA A 15 12.80 5.46 -21.95
CA ALA A 15 12.87 4.41 -20.95
C ALA A 15 13.08 4.98 -19.53
N GLY A 16 13.94 6.00 -19.39
CA GLY A 16 14.14 6.69 -18.11
C GLY A 16 12.87 7.38 -17.60
N ILE A 17 12.14 8.07 -18.48
CA ILE A 17 10.86 8.71 -18.13
C ILE A 17 9.82 7.66 -17.73
N MET A 18 9.70 6.57 -18.49
CA MET A 18 8.78 5.46 -18.20
C MET A 18 9.07 4.81 -16.84
N LEU A 19 10.35 4.67 -16.48
CA LEU A 19 10.77 4.10 -15.20
C LEU A 19 10.32 4.99 -14.05
N ILE A 20 10.55 6.31 -14.14
CA ILE A 20 10.13 7.29 -13.12
C ILE A 20 8.60 7.30 -12.97
N VAL A 21 7.86 7.29 -14.07
CA VAL A 21 6.38 7.27 -14.06
C VAL A 21 5.85 5.98 -13.42
N SER A 22 6.43 4.83 -13.77
CA SER A 22 6.06 3.54 -13.19
C SER A 22 6.33 3.51 -11.68
N PHE A 23 7.46 4.06 -11.25
CA PHE A 23 7.80 4.17 -9.83
C PHE A 23 6.83 5.08 -9.08
N TYR A 24 6.41 6.18 -9.69
CA TYR A 24 5.44 7.10 -9.11
C TYR A 24 4.04 6.48 -8.97
N LEU A 25 3.57 5.78 -10.01
CA LEU A 25 2.31 5.05 -9.97
C LEU A 25 2.33 3.96 -8.90
N PHE A 26 3.41 3.17 -8.87
CA PHE A 26 3.60 2.13 -7.87
C PHE A 26 3.61 2.69 -6.44
N TYR A 27 4.30 3.82 -6.22
CA TYR A 27 4.33 4.48 -4.91
C TYR A 27 2.93 4.94 -4.47
N ASN A 28 2.13 5.48 -5.39
CA ASN A 28 0.78 5.96 -5.10
C ASN A 28 -0.18 4.80 -4.76
N ASP A 29 -0.12 3.70 -5.51
CA ASP A 29 -0.88 2.48 -5.22
C ASP A 29 -0.47 1.87 -3.88
N THR A 30 0.84 1.83 -3.61
CA THR A 30 1.36 1.30 -2.34
C THR A 30 0.89 2.18 -1.17
N GLN A 31 0.88 3.51 -1.31
CA GLN A 31 0.35 4.43 -0.30
C GLN A 31 -1.14 4.20 -0.01
N LEU A 32 -1.96 4.01 -1.05
CA LEU A 32 -3.37 3.67 -0.88
C LEU A 32 -3.53 2.31 -0.18
N PHE A 33 -2.71 1.33 -0.55
CA PHE A 33 -2.68 0.01 0.08
C PHE A 33 -2.29 0.09 1.56
N TRP A 34 -1.25 0.83 1.91
CA TRP A 34 -0.83 1.05 3.30
C TRP A 34 -1.93 1.70 4.14
N LYS A 35 -2.61 2.73 3.60
CA LYS A 35 -3.74 3.37 4.28
C LYS A 35 -4.88 2.40 4.55
N SER A 36 -5.22 1.58 3.55
CA SER A 36 -6.25 0.53 3.69
C SER A 36 -5.85 -0.54 4.70
N LEU A 37 -4.58 -0.96 4.69
CA LEU A 37 -4.02 -1.94 5.62
C LEU A 37 -4.07 -1.45 7.07
N PHE A 38 -3.67 -0.20 7.33
CA PHE A 38 -3.77 0.40 8.65
C PHE A 38 -5.23 0.55 9.10
N ALA A 39 -6.14 0.93 8.20
CA ALA A 39 -7.57 1.00 8.51
C ALA A 39 -8.14 -0.38 8.89
N ALA A 40 -7.77 -1.43 8.15
CA ALA A 40 -8.15 -2.81 8.46
C ALA A 40 -7.58 -3.30 9.79
N LEU A 41 -6.31 -3.00 10.09
CA LEU A 41 -5.67 -3.30 11.37
C LEU A 41 -6.33 -2.59 12.55
N LEU A 42 -6.65 -1.30 12.40
CA LEU A 42 -7.37 -0.55 13.42
C LEU A 42 -8.75 -1.13 13.66
N ALA A 43 -9.51 -1.42 12.61
CA ALA A 43 -10.81 -2.08 12.73
C ALA A 43 -10.70 -3.43 13.45
N ALA A 44 -9.77 -4.29 13.03
CA ALA A 44 -9.55 -5.60 13.65
C ALA A 44 -9.17 -5.49 15.14
N SER A 45 -8.29 -4.55 15.48
CA SER A 45 -7.91 -4.27 16.88
C SER A 45 -9.10 -3.80 17.72
N LEU A 46 -9.97 -2.97 17.15
CA LEU A 46 -11.15 -2.45 17.85
C LEU A 46 -12.18 -3.54 18.13
N PHE A 47 -12.40 -4.44 17.17
CA PHE A 47 -13.23 -5.63 17.36
C PHE A 47 -12.65 -6.56 18.44
N TRP A 48 -11.35 -6.79 18.42
CA TRP A 48 -10.68 -7.62 19.42
C TRP A 48 -10.80 -7.04 20.83
N VAL A 49 -10.51 -5.74 21.00
CA VAL A 49 -10.61 -5.06 22.30
C VAL A 49 -12.06 -5.05 22.79
N SER A 50 -13.03 -4.79 21.93
CA SER A 50 -14.45 -4.87 22.29
C SER A 50 -14.85 -6.27 22.75
N TYR A 51 -14.42 -7.32 22.06
CA TYR A 51 -14.68 -8.70 22.46
C TYR A 51 -14.08 -9.03 23.83
N VAL A 52 -12.82 -8.64 24.06
CA VAL A 52 -12.15 -8.84 25.35
C VAL A 52 -12.91 -8.10 26.46
N LEU A 53 -13.29 -6.85 26.26
CA LEU A 53 -14.06 -6.07 27.23
C LEU A 53 -15.39 -6.74 27.57
N VAL A 54 -16.15 -7.19 26.56
CA VAL A 54 -17.42 -7.91 26.79
C VAL A 54 -17.20 -9.20 27.58
N ARG A 55 -16.15 -9.96 27.25
CA ARG A 55 -15.78 -11.18 27.98
C ARG A 55 -15.45 -10.90 29.45
N TRP A 56 -14.72 -9.82 29.72
CA TRP A 56 -14.36 -9.41 31.07
C TRP A 56 -15.58 -8.91 31.83
N LEU A 57 -16.46 -8.15 31.18
CA LEU A 57 -17.73 -7.69 31.76
C LEU A 57 -18.62 -8.87 32.17
N PHE A 58 -18.71 -9.88 31.30
CA PHE A 58 -19.49 -11.08 31.58
C PHE A 58 -18.92 -11.88 32.75
N LEU A 59 -17.59 -12.01 32.83
CA LEU A 59 -16.92 -12.64 33.98
C LEU A 59 -17.14 -11.86 35.29
N ALA A 60 -17.17 -10.53 35.22
CA ALA A 60 -17.44 -9.67 36.38
C ALA A 60 -18.90 -9.76 36.85
N LEU A 61 -19.86 -9.88 35.92
CA LEU A 61 -21.29 -10.03 36.21
C LEU A 61 -21.69 -11.44 36.67
N LYS A 62 -20.92 -12.46 36.31
CA LYS A 62 -21.13 -13.85 36.78
C LYS A 62 -20.54 -14.12 38.18
N ARG A 63 -19.91 -13.12 38.78
CA ARG A 63 -19.40 -13.15 40.15
C ARG A 63 -20.48 -12.70 41.12
#